data_AF-A0A967KIE5-F1
#
_entry.id   AF-A0A967KIE5-F1
#
_cell.length_a   1.000
_cell.length_b   1.000
_cell.length_c   1.000
_cell.angle_alpha   90.00
_cell.angle_beta   90.00
_cell.angle_gamma   90.00
#
_symmetry.space_group_name_H-M   'P 1'
#
loop_
_entity.id
_entity.type
_entity.pdbx_description
1 polymer ?
#
loop_
_entity_poly.entity_id
_entity_poly.type
_entity_poly.pdbx_seq_one_letter_code
_entity_poly.pdbx_strand_id
1 'polypeptide(L)'
;MNYVNSFGQTNLTLQQISQILWAGYGCTDHTPSGKGGLTVPSAWANYYLTGSIYLANEDGVYRYHNRNPSTDLRTKDHRIEQIKSGDVRGNLQLAVSGLPQAPCYVIICLDSSYVGQEYAHLETGFAAGNMLIQATAIGLGCHFKTELTVHDRSNIQVTTTIPSSHIPQVIVSVGLMEDPIVDFSGDGIVNFEDYCILAQYWLEDESSVDIAPPPYGNGKVDFEDAAILLDGWLTATTIPPLPEQAGNPNPLDGATDVNTTVILSWTEGSGATSHDVYFGMTNPPAFIGNQVEPTFAPSIVYYNATYYWRVDEVNGWGKTEGIIWSFTTTTGPPPPPPP
;
A
#
# COMPACT_ATOMS: atom_id res chain seq x y z
N MET A 1 7.76 -20.82 8.51
CA MET A 1 7.60 -20.17 7.20
C MET A 1 7.01 -18.80 7.49
N ASN A 2 7.55 -17.75 6.89
CA ASN A 2 7.02 -16.39 7.04
C ASN A 2 5.79 -16.26 6.14
N TYR A 3 4.69 -16.91 6.53
CA TYR A 3 3.49 -17.01 5.72
C TYR A 3 2.64 -15.75 5.92
N VAL A 4 2.49 -14.87 4.93
CA VAL A 4 1.85 -13.54 5.07
C VAL A 4 0.69 -13.35 4.09
N ASN A 5 -0.25 -12.46 4.41
CA ASN A 5 -1.28 -12.01 3.46
C ASN A 5 -1.06 -10.57 2.96
N SER A 6 -0.06 -9.87 3.51
CA SER A 6 0.30 -8.49 3.18
C SER A 6 1.79 -8.42 2.90
N PHE A 7 2.17 -7.65 1.88
CA PHE A 7 3.54 -7.58 1.38
C PHE A 7 3.91 -6.13 1.08
N GLY A 8 5.15 -5.73 1.38
CA GLY A 8 5.73 -4.52 0.82
C GLY A 8 5.74 -4.60 -0.71
N GLN A 9 5.29 -3.53 -1.38
CA GLN A 9 5.13 -3.53 -2.84
C GLN A 9 6.44 -3.30 -3.62
N THR A 10 7.56 -3.12 -2.91
CA THR A 10 8.90 -3.04 -3.49
C THR A 10 9.24 -4.33 -4.23
N ASN A 11 9.66 -4.19 -5.48
CA ASN A 11 10.01 -5.32 -6.34
C ASN A 11 11.23 -6.08 -5.80
N LEU A 12 11.26 -7.39 -6.03
CA LEU A 12 12.36 -8.24 -5.61
C LEU A 12 13.59 -7.98 -6.46
N THR A 13 14.76 -8.00 -5.82
CA THR A 13 16.03 -7.96 -6.55
C THR A 13 16.20 -9.21 -7.41
N LEU A 14 16.95 -9.09 -8.51
CA LEU A 14 17.26 -10.24 -9.37
C LEU A 14 17.96 -11.38 -8.60
N GLN A 15 18.75 -11.04 -7.58
CA GLN A 15 19.41 -12.02 -6.70
C GLN A 15 18.38 -12.80 -5.86
N GLN A 16 17.39 -12.12 -5.28
CA GLN A 16 16.31 -12.78 -4.53
C GLN A 16 15.48 -13.69 -5.45
N ILE A 17 15.09 -13.18 -6.63
CA ILE A 17 14.37 -13.96 -7.65
C ILE A 17 15.19 -15.20 -8.06
N SER A 18 16.48 -15.02 -8.33
CA SER A 18 17.41 -16.11 -8.67
C SER A 18 17.43 -17.21 -7.59
N GLN A 19 17.54 -16.83 -6.32
CA GLN A 19 17.54 -17.78 -5.21
C GLN A 19 16.21 -18.55 -5.11
N ILE A 20 15.07 -17.85 -5.20
CA ILE A 20 13.74 -18.46 -5.11
C ILE A 20 13.53 -19.47 -6.25
N LEU A 21 13.79 -19.06 -7.50
CA LEU A 21 13.60 -19.91 -8.67
C LEU A 21 14.58 -21.10 -8.68
N TRP A 22 15.83 -20.90 -8.25
CA TRP A 22 16.80 -21.98 -8.14
C TRP A 22 16.41 -22.99 -7.04
N ALA A 23 16.01 -22.53 -5.86
CA ALA A 23 15.54 -23.42 -4.80
C ALA A 23 14.31 -24.22 -5.25
N GLY A 24 13.38 -23.56 -5.93
CA GLY A 24 12.15 -24.17 -6.42
C GLY A 24 12.34 -25.22 -7.51
N TYR A 25 13.26 -25.01 -8.47
CA TYR A 25 13.39 -25.95 -9.60
C TYR A 25 14.73 -25.86 -10.35
N GLY A 26 15.80 -25.44 -9.68
CA GLY A 26 17.14 -25.27 -10.24
C GLY A 26 17.88 -26.58 -10.46
N CYS A 27 18.84 -26.57 -11.39
CA CYS A 27 19.70 -27.71 -11.64
C CYS A 27 20.76 -27.88 -10.54
N THR A 28 20.94 -29.13 -10.10
CA THR A 28 21.93 -29.58 -9.12
C THR A 28 22.82 -30.68 -9.70
N ASP A 29 24.01 -30.86 -9.14
CA ASP A 29 24.87 -31.97 -9.53
C ASP A 29 24.26 -33.30 -9.07
N HIS A 30 24.16 -34.25 -10.00
CA HIS A 30 23.63 -35.58 -9.72
C HIS A 30 24.53 -36.62 -10.39
N THR A 31 25.40 -37.21 -9.58
CA THR A 31 26.50 -38.09 -9.99
C THR A 31 26.10 -39.52 -10.42
N PRO A 32 24.97 -40.13 -10.02
CA PRO A 32 24.69 -41.53 -10.35
C PRO A 32 24.23 -41.85 -11.78
N SER A 33 23.64 -40.90 -12.52
CA SER A 33 22.91 -41.22 -13.77
C SER A 33 23.28 -40.37 -14.99
N GLY A 34 24.23 -39.43 -14.84
CA GLY A 34 24.61 -38.50 -15.90
C GLY A 34 23.52 -37.49 -16.32
N LYS A 35 22.32 -37.55 -15.74
CA LYS A 35 21.27 -36.52 -15.82
C LYS A 35 21.49 -35.54 -14.68
N GLY A 36 21.60 -34.24 -14.96
CA GLY A 36 21.65 -33.21 -13.91
C GLY A 36 20.39 -33.28 -13.07
N GLY A 37 20.54 -33.40 -11.74
CA GLY A 37 19.41 -33.43 -10.83
C GLY A 37 18.72 -32.06 -10.80
N LEU A 38 17.52 -32.02 -10.25
CA LEU A 38 16.92 -30.75 -9.84
C LEU A 38 16.87 -30.70 -8.31
N THR A 39 16.66 -29.53 -7.75
CA THR A 39 16.38 -29.34 -6.32
C THR A 39 15.10 -30.07 -5.86
N VAL A 40 14.23 -30.45 -6.81
CA VAL A 40 12.97 -31.15 -6.58
C VAL A 40 13.04 -32.59 -7.10
N PRO A 41 12.62 -33.58 -6.31
CA PRO A 41 12.52 -34.96 -6.79
C PRO A 41 11.42 -35.08 -7.85
N SER A 42 11.69 -35.89 -8.88
CA SER A 42 10.75 -36.13 -9.97
C SER A 42 10.64 -37.63 -10.27
N ALA A 43 9.40 -38.12 -10.41
CA ALA A 43 9.14 -39.52 -10.71
C ALA A 43 9.78 -39.91 -12.05
N TRP A 44 10.56 -40.99 -12.04
CA TRP A 44 11.38 -41.46 -13.17
C TRP A 44 12.32 -40.41 -13.77
N ALA A 45 12.60 -39.32 -13.05
CA ALA A 45 13.35 -38.17 -13.56
C ALA A 45 12.73 -37.59 -14.86
N ASN A 46 11.39 -37.45 -14.88
CA ASN A 46 10.64 -36.84 -15.99
C ASN A 46 10.68 -35.32 -15.98
N TYR A 47 10.81 -34.71 -14.79
CA TYR A 47 10.92 -33.27 -14.57
C TYR A 47 9.78 -32.48 -15.21
N TYR A 48 8.56 -32.76 -14.76
CA TYR A 48 7.30 -32.33 -15.39
C TYR A 48 7.11 -30.80 -15.45
N LEU A 49 7.86 -30.02 -14.65
CA LEU A 49 7.74 -28.56 -14.59
C LEU A 49 8.77 -27.83 -15.46
N THR A 50 9.60 -28.57 -16.21
CA THR A 50 10.66 -27.99 -17.04
C THR A 50 10.07 -27.04 -18.07
N GLY A 51 10.39 -25.75 -17.93
CA GLY A 51 9.89 -24.70 -18.81
C GLY A 51 8.42 -24.31 -18.57
N SER A 52 7.77 -24.73 -17.49
CA SER A 52 6.38 -24.35 -17.18
C SER A 52 6.27 -23.57 -15.85
N ILE A 53 7.36 -22.95 -15.40
CA ILE A 53 7.38 -22.03 -14.25
C ILE A 53 7.50 -20.60 -14.77
N TYR A 54 6.65 -19.73 -14.25
CA TYR A 54 6.54 -18.33 -14.65
C TYR A 54 6.64 -17.42 -13.44
N LEU A 55 7.10 -16.19 -13.67
CA LEU A 55 7.18 -15.13 -12.67
C LEU A 55 6.48 -13.89 -13.21
N ALA A 56 5.67 -13.22 -12.39
CA ALA A 56 5.05 -11.95 -12.70
C ALA A 56 5.41 -10.92 -11.63
N ASN A 57 5.97 -9.78 -12.04
CA ASN A 57 6.30 -8.63 -11.19
C ASN A 57 5.83 -7.33 -11.86
N GLU A 58 6.28 -6.17 -11.37
CA GLU A 58 5.92 -4.86 -11.92
C GLU A 58 6.40 -4.65 -13.37
N ASP A 59 7.51 -5.28 -13.74
CA ASP A 59 8.14 -5.11 -15.05
C ASP A 59 7.46 -5.97 -16.13
N GLY A 60 6.86 -7.10 -15.72
CA GLY A 60 6.10 -7.97 -16.60
C GLY A 60 6.07 -9.43 -16.18
N VAL A 61 5.89 -10.30 -17.17
CA VAL A 61 5.82 -11.76 -17.01
C VAL A 61 7.02 -12.40 -17.67
N TYR A 62 7.64 -13.33 -16.95
CA TYR A 62 8.85 -14.02 -17.34
C TYR A 62 8.67 -15.53 -17.25
N ARG A 63 9.27 -16.25 -18.18
CA ARG A 63 9.41 -17.71 -18.15
C ARG A 63 10.76 -18.08 -17.54
N TYR A 64 10.76 -18.97 -16.55
CA TYR A 64 11.99 -19.50 -15.97
C TYR A 64 12.52 -20.68 -16.79
N HIS A 65 13.81 -20.61 -17.13
CA HIS A 65 14.55 -21.65 -17.83
C HIS A 65 15.62 -22.22 -16.90
N ASN A 66 15.37 -23.43 -16.40
CA ASN A 66 16.30 -24.19 -15.57
C ASN A 66 17.19 -25.15 -16.39
N ARG A 67 16.81 -25.41 -17.64
CA ARG A 67 17.54 -26.21 -18.63
C ARG A 67 17.40 -25.58 -20.00
N ASN A 68 18.36 -25.81 -20.89
CA ASN A 68 18.23 -25.39 -22.28
C ASN A 68 17.31 -26.38 -23.02
N PRO A 69 16.11 -25.95 -23.46
CA PRO A 69 15.14 -26.85 -24.10
C PRO A 69 15.60 -27.37 -25.46
N SER A 70 16.58 -26.72 -26.09
CA SER A 70 16.95 -26.97 -27.49
C SER A 70 17.92 -28.13 -27.71
N THR A 71 18.55 -28.69 -26.67
CA THR A 71 19.68 -29.61 -26.88
C THR A 71 19.79 -30.83 -25.95
N ASP A 72 19.46 -30.75 -24.64
CA ASP A 72 19.62 -31.89 -23.71
C ASP A 72 19.05 -31.61 -22.30
N LEU A 73 18.39 -32.58 -21.66
CA LEU A 73 17.98 -32.51 -20.24
C LEU A 73 19.18 -32.54 -19.27
N ARG A 74 20.40 -32.75 -19.78
CA ARG A 74 21.67 -32.64 -19.04
C ARG A 74 22.22 -31.21 -18.96
N THR A 75 21.66 -30.29 -19.76
CA THR A 75 22.10 -28.90 -19.74
C THR A 75 21.68 -28.21 -18.44
N LYS A 76 22.52 -27.30 -17.96
CA LYS A 76 22.20 -26.41 -16.84
C LYS A 76 21.88 -25.04 -17.43
N ASP A 77 20.72 -24.49 -17.07
CA ASP A 77 20.36 -23.10 -17.37
C ASP A 77 19.83 -22.46 -16.08
N HIS A 78 19.88 -21.13 -16.00
CA HIS A 78 19.32 -20.37 -14.89
C HIS A 78 19.07 -18.94 -15.35
N ARG A 79 18.02 -18.78 -16.16
CA ARG A 79 17.64 -17.47 -16.71
C ARG A 79 16.13 -17.30 -16.69
N ILE A 80 15.72 -16.05 -16.73
CA ILE A 80 14.35 -15.66 -16.99
C ILE A 80 14.27 -15.01 -18.37
N GLU A 81 13.19 -15.29 -19.09
CA GLU A 81 12.89 -14.70 -20.40
C GLU A 81 11.56 -13.96 -20.32
N GLN A 82 11.56 -12.66 -20.61
CA GLN A 82 10.33 -11.87 -20.61
C GLN A 82 9.43 -12.31 -21.76
N ILE A 83 8.21 -12.71 -21.44
CA ILE A 83 7.18 -13.09 -22.43
C ILE A 83 6.10 -12.01 -22.59
N LYS A 84 5.97 -11.13 -21.60
CA LYS A 84 5.07 -9.98 -21.62
C LYS A 84 5.66 -8.83 -20.82
N SER A 85 5.61 -7.62 -21.37
CA SER A 85 6.00 -6.39 -20.67
C SER A 85 4.81 -5.74 -19.98
N GLY A 86 5.08 -5.05 -18.88
CA GLY A 86 4.10 -4.24 -18.13
C GLY A 86 3.45 -4.99 -16.98
N ASP A 87 3.08 -4.24 -15.95
CA ASP A 87 2.54 -4.78 -14.70
C ASP A 87 1.19 -5.49 -14.91
N VAL A 88 1.12 -6.76 -14.51
CA VAL A 88 -0.09 -7.58 -14.55
C VAL A 88 -0.60 -7.98 -13.16
N ARG A 89 0.07 -7.55 -12.09
CA ARG A 89 -0.17 -7.99 -10.70
C ARG A 89 -1.58 -7.64 -10.22
N GLY A 90 -2.03 -6.40 -10.46
CA GLY A 90 -3.39 -5.98 -10.09
C GLY A 90 -4.47 -6.78 -10.83
N ASN A 91 -4.26 -7.06 -12.12
CA ASN A 91 -5.18 -7.90 -12.89
C ASN A 91 -5.20 -9.36 -12.41
N LEU A 92 -4.03 -9.91 -12.04
CA LEU A 92 -3.93 -11.24 -11.45
C LEU A 92 -4.68 -11.34 -10.12
N GLN A 93 -4.60 -10.31 -9.29
CA GLN A 93 -5.32 -10.25 -8.02
C GLN A 93 -6.84 -10.26 -8.23
N LEU A 94 -7.34 -9.46 -9.18
CA LEU A 94 -8.77 -9.45 -9.53
C LEU A 94 -9.22 -10.77 -10.17
N ALA A 95 -8.32 -11.43 -10.90
CA ALA A 95 -8.60 -12.67 -11.62
C ALA A 95 -8.66 -13.91 -10.72
N VAL A 96 -8.00 -13.90 -9.57
CA VAL A 96 -7.84 -15.06 -8.68
C VAL A 96 -8.33 -14.70 -7.28
N SER A 97 -9.47 -15.27 -6.89
CA SER A 97 -10.07 -14.99 -5.58
C SER A 97 -9.14 -15.38 -4.43
N GLY A 98 -8.92 -14.46 -3.50
CA GLY A 98 -8.07 -14.65 -2.32
C GLY A 98 -6.56 -14.69 -2.62
N LEU A 99 -6.12 -14.15 -3.76
CA LEU A 99 -4.70 -13.89 -3.99
C LEU A 99 -4.31 -12.57 -3.28
N PRO A 100 -3.30 -12.57 -2.39
CA PRO A 100 -2.85 -11.35 -1.71
C PRO A 100 -2.13 -10.40 -2.67
N GLN A 101 -2.07 -9.10 -2.35
CA GLN A 101 -1.27 -8.14 -3.11
C GLN A 101 0.22 -8.35 -2.82
N ALA A 102 0.92 -9.02 -3.72
CA ALA A 102 2.36 -9.27 -3.59
C ALA A 102 3.16 -8.60 -4.71
N PRO A 103 4.42 -8.21 -4.43
CA PRO A 103 5.26 -7.59 -5.45
C PRO A 103 5.70 -8.59 -6.52
N CYS A 104 5.70 -9.89 -6.22
CA CYS A 104 6.09 -10.96 -7.12
C CYS A 104 5.20 -12.20 -6.95
N TYR A 105 4.71 -12.75 -8.06
CA TYR A 105 4.01 -14.03 -8.13
C TYR A 105 4.80 -15.03 -8.97
N VAL A 106 5.09 -16.21 -8.41
CA VAL A 106 5.61 -17.36 -9.15
C VAL A 106 4.45 -18.31 -9.44
N ILE A 107 4.14 -18.50 -10.72
CA ILE A 107 3.04 -19.32 -11.21
C ILE A 107 3.63 -20.64 -11.72
N ILE A 108 3.25 -21.74 -11.08
CA ILE A 108 3.73 -23.07 -11.44
C ILE A 108 2.64 -23.77 -12.25
N CYS A 109 2.96 -24.09 -13.50
CA CYS A 109 2.06 -24.77 -14.41
C CYS A 109 2.52 -26.21 -14.66
N LEU A 110 1.55 -27.07 -15.00
CA LEU A 110 1.80 -28.35 -15.66
C LEU A 110 1.45 -28.24 -17.13
N ASP A 111 2.20 -28.92 -17.99
CA ASP A 111 1.70 -29.14 -19.35
C ASP A 111 0.39 -29.94 -19.30
N SER A 112 -0.53 -29.60 -20.19
CA SER A 112 -1.87 -30.20 -20.31
C SER A 112 -1.84 -31.72 -20.43
N SER A 113 -0.76 -32.30 -21.00
CA SER A 113 -0.55 -33.75 -21.09
C SER A 113 -0.25 -34.43 -19.75
N TYR A 114 0.17 -33.67 -18.73
CA TYR A 114 0.50 -34.16 -17.39
C TYR A 114 -0.59 -33.87 -16.35
N VAL A 115 -1.59 -33.05 -16.68
CA VAL A 115 -2.71 -32.77 -15.77
C VAL A 115 -3.49 -34.06 -15.49
N GLY A 116 -3.75 -34.31 -14.20
CA GLY A 116 -4.38 -35.55 -13.72
C GLY A 116 -3.40 -36.67 -13.37
N GLN A 117 -2.10 -36.50 -13.66
CA GLN A 117 -1.07 -37.42 -13.15
C GLN A 117 -0.67 -37.01 -11.73
N GLU A 118 -0.97 -37.87 -10.75
CA GLU A 118 -0.72 -37.59 -9.32
C GLU A 118 0.75 -37.22 -9.03
N TYR A 119 1.70 -37.93 -9.62
CA TYR A 119 3.13 -37.66 -9.43
C TYR A 119 3.55 -36.28 -9.98
N ALA A 120 2.98 -35.86 -11.11
CA ALA A 120 3.27 -34.55 -11.69
C ALA A 120 2.67 -33.43 -10.83
N HIS A 121 1.48 -33.65 -10.27
CA HIS A 121 0.86 -32.72 -9.32
C HIS A 121 1.65 -32.61 -8.01
N LEU A 122 2.12 -33.75 -7.45
CA LEU A 122 2.98 -33.76 -6.26
C LEU A 122 4.26 -32.94 -6.48
N GLU A 123 4.85 -33.01 -7.68
CA GLU A 123 6.03 -32.23 -8.03
C GLU A 123 5.81 -30.72 -7.93
N THR A 124 4.60 -30.23 -8.26
CA THR A 124 4.25 -28.81 -8.08
C THR A 124 4.28 -28.38 -6.62
N GLY A 125 3.84 -29.27 -5.71
CA GLY A 125 3.87 -29.04 -4.27
C GLY A 125 5.30 -29.00 -3.74
N PHE A 126 6.18 -29.91 -4.18
CA PHE A 126 7.60 -29.88 -3.81
C PHE A 126 8.30 -28.61 -4.28
N ALA A 127 8.07 -28.20 -5.54
CA ALA A 127 8.63 -26.97 -6.08
C ALA A 127 8.16 -25.73 -5.32
N ALA A 128 6.85 -25.61 -5.08
CA ALA A 128 6.29 -24.52 -4.29
C ALA A 128 6.83 -24.51 -2.85
N GLY A 129 6.87 -25.68 -2.19
CA GLY A 129 7.40 -25.82 -0.83
C GLY A 129 8.85 -25.34 -0.71
N ASN A 130 9.71 -25.72 -1.64
CA ASN A 130 11.10 -25.23 -1.68
C ASN A 130 11.16 -23.69 -1.84
N MET A 131 10.30 -23.10 -2.68
CA MET A 131 10.25 -21.65 -2.87
C MET A 131 9.81 -20.92 -1.58
N LEU A 132 8.79 -21.43 -0.89
CA LEU A 132 8.29 -20.85 0.37
C LEU A 132 9.35 -20.89 1.48
N ILE A 133 10.04 -22.02 1.61
CA ILE A 133 11.13 -22.18 2.59
C ILE A 133 12.31 -21.27 2.24
N GLN A 134 12.68 -21.19 0.95
CA GLN A 134 13.76 -20.31 0.51
C GLN A 134 13.44 -18.84 0.75
N ALA A 135 12.21 -18.40 0.44
CA ALA A 135 11.76 -17.04 0.71
C ALA A 135 11.91 -16.71 2.20
N THR A 136 11.42 -17.59 3.07
CA THR A 136 11.58 -17.46 4.53
C THR A 136 13.07 -17.36 4.92
N ALA A 137 13.92 -18.22 4.36
CA ALA A 137 15.34 -18.27 4.70
C ALA A 137 16.13 -17.01 4.30
N ILE A 138 15.68 -16.28 3.28
CA ILE A 138 16.27 -15.01 2.84
C ILE A 138 15.51 -13.78 3.37
N GLY A 139 14.66 -13.96 4.39
CA GLY A 139 13.98 -12.88 5.10
C GLY A 139 12.76 -12.30 4.39
N LEU A 140 12.18 -13.03 3.43
CA LEU A 140 10.99 -12.59 2.69
C LEU A 140 9.71 -13.23 3.25
N GLY A 141 8.60 -12.52 3.10
CA GLY A 141 7.26 -13.06 3.29
C GLY A 141 6.86 -13.93 2.10
N CYS A 142 5.98 -14.90 2.34
CA CYS A 142 5.49 -15.78 1.30
C CYS A 142 4.02 -16.17 1.51
N HIS A 143 3.30 -16.49 0.44
CA HIS A 143 1.93 -17.00 0.51
C HIS A 143 1.72 -18.07 -0.55
N PHE A 144 0.89 -19.07 -0.24
CA PHE A 144 0.63 -20.20 -1.13
C PHE A 144 -0.84 -20.25 -1.55
N LYS A 145 -1.11 -20.04 -2.84
CA LYS A 145 -2.44 -20.21 -3.42
C LYS A 145 -2.50 -21.51 -4.21
N THR A 146 -3.39 -22.39 -3.78
CA THR A 146 -3.74 -23.66 -4.43
C THR A 146 -5.23 -23.70 -4.77
N GLU A 147 -5.73 -24.85 -5.24
CA GLU A 147 -7.13 -25.09 -5.59
C GLU A 147 -7.68 -24.10 -6.62
N LEU A 148 -6.83 -23.72 -7.59
CA LEU A 148 -7.23 -22.83 -8.67
C LEU A 148 -8.38 -23.46 -9.47
N THR A 149 -9.50 -22.74 -9.56
CA THR A 149 -10.66 -23.16 -10.34
C THR A 149 -10.33 -23.11 -11.84
N VAL A 150 -11.18 -23.73 -12.67
CA VAL A 150 -11.05 -23.63 -14.14
C VAL A 150 -11.09 -22.18 -14.60
N HIS A 151 -11.89 -21.34 -13.92
CA HIS A 151 -11.99 -19.91 -14.21
C HIS A 151 -10.70 -19.17 -13.84
N ASP A 152 -10.16 -19.40 -12.64
CA ASP A 152 -8.89 -18.78 -12.21
C ASP A 152 -7.76 -19.11 -13.20
N ARG A 153 -7.64 -20.39 -13.58
CA ARG A 153 -6.60 -20.86 -14.53
C ARG A 153 -6.70 -20.16 -15.88
N SER A 154 -7.92 -20.07 -16.42
CA SER A 154 -8.18 -19.36 -17.68
C SER A 154 -7.83 -17.88 -17.57
N ASN A 155 -8.22 -17.21 -16.49
CA ASN A 155 -7.95 -15.79 -16.31
C ASN A 155 -6.46 -15.49 -16.11
N ILE A 156 -5.74 -16.36 -15.38
CA ILE A 156 -4.28 -16.27 -15.24
C ILE A 156 -3.62 -16.33 -16.61
N GLN A 157 -3.97 -17.31 -17.46
CA GLN A 157 -3.39 -17.47 -18.79
C GLN A 157 -3.65 -16.25 -19.68
N VAL A 158 -4.89 -15.73 -19.71
CA VAL A 158 -5.25 -14.54 -20.48
C VAL A 158 -4.47 -13.31 -19.98
N THR A 159 -4.40 -13.12 -18.67
CA THR A 159 -3.74 -11.97 -18.05
C THR A 159 -2.23 -11.97 -18.28
N THR A 160 -1.60 -13.15 -18.21
CA THR A 160 -0.14 -13.31 -18.23
C THR A 160 0.44 -13.69 -19.58
N THR A 161 -0.40 -14.05 -20.55
CA THR A 161 -0.02 -14.66 -21.85
C THR A 161 0.71 -15.99 -21.73
N ILE A 162 0.59 -16.67 -20.58
CA ILE A 162 1.05 -18.06 -20.44
C ILE A 162 0.31 -18.94 -21.47
N PRO A 163 1.01 -19.82 -22.21
CA PRO A 163 0.38 -20.69 -23.22
C PRO A 163 -0.77 -21.51 -22.64
N SER A 164 -1.82 -21.73 -23.44
CA SER A 164 -2.99 -22.52 -23.04
C SER A 164 -2.65 -23.98 -22.71
N SER A 165 -1.56 -24.51 -23.26
CA SER A 165 -1.04 -25.84 -22.92
C SER A 165 -0.46 -25.92 -21.51
N HIS A 166 -0.06 -24.81 -20.90
CA HIS A 166 0.50 -24.78 -19.55
C HIS A 166 -0.58 -24.38 -18.55
N ILE A 167 -1.11 -25.36 -17.85
CA ILE A 167 -2.24 -25.22 -16.92
C ILE A 167 -1.72 -24.83 -15.53
N PRO A 168 -2.03 -23.61 -15.02
CA PRO A 168 -1.64 -23.19 -13.68
C PRO A 168 -2.16 -24.17 -12.62
N GLN A 169 -1.27 -24.61 -11.73
CA GLN A 169 -1.61 -25.50 -10.62
C GLN A 169 -1.61 -24.73 -9.30
N VAL A 170 -0.58 -23.93 -9.07
CA VAL A 170 -0.37 -23.17 -7.84
C VAL A 170 0.30 -21.84 -8.11
N ILE A 171 0.13 -20.89 -7.19
CA ILE A 171 0.82 -19.60 -7.18
C ILE A 171 1.55 -19.44 -5.84
N VAL A 172 2.83 -19.10 -5.91
CA VAL A 172 3.64 -18.70 -4.76
C VAL A 172 3.80 -17.19 -4.82
N SER A 173 3.25 -16.48 -3.85
CA SER A 173 3.41 -15.02 -3.73
C SER A 173 4.60 -14.75 -2.83
N VAL A 174 5.49 -13.83 -3.22
CA VAL A 174 6.72 -13.52 -2.47
C VAL A 174 6.95 -12.02 -2.47
N GLY A 175 7.42 -11.49 -1.35
CA GLY A 175 7.74 -10.07 -1.21
C GLY A 175 8.42 -9.79 0.12
N LEU A 176 8.83 -8.54 0.31
CA LEU A 176 9.12 -8.08 1.66
C LEU A 176 7.83 -8.23 2.48
N MET A 177 7.98 -8.66 3.73
CA MET A 177 6.87 -8.56 4.67
C MET A 177 6.57 -7.07 4.79
N GLU A 178 5.32 -6.67 4.61
CA GLU A 178 4.93 -5.31 4.98
C GLU A 178 5.29 -5.18 6.47
N ASP A 179 5.91 -4.05 6.85
CA ASP A 179 6.10 -3.78 8.27
C ASP A 179 4.73 -3.94 8.93
N PRO A 180 4.63 -4.71 10.02
CA PRO A 180 3.35 -4.96 10.67
C PRO A 180 2.65 -3.61 10.88
N ILE A 181 1.36 -3.56 10.57
CA ILE A 181 0.56 -2.36 10.80
C ILE A 181 0.51 -2.16 12.31
N VAL A 182 1.47 -1.38 12.81
CA VAL A 182 1.64 -1.00 14.22
C VAL A 182 0.78 0.22 14.58
N ASP A 183 0.04 0.74 13.60
CA ASP A 183 -1.06 1.68 13.80
C ASP A 183 -2.33 0.88 14.18
N PHE A 184 -2.42 0.53 15.46
CA PHE A 184 -3.56 -0.19 16.02
C PHE A 184 -4.79 0.70 16.17
N SER A 185 -4.60 2.02 16.24
CA SER A 185 -5.68 3.01 16.33
C SER A 185 -6.35 3.27 14.98
N GLY A 186 -5.63 3.02 13.87
CA GLY A 186 -6.07 3.28 12.51
C GLY A 186 -6.06 4.77 12.14
N ASP A 187 -5.32 5.60 12.87
CA ASP A 187 -5.23 7.06 12.65
C ASP A 187 -4.17 7.46 11.61
N GLY A 188 -3.43 6.47 11.10
CA GLY A 188 -2.34 6.62 10.15
C GLY A 188 -0.98 6.92 10.81
N ILE A 189 -0.88 6.90 12.14
CA ILE A 189 0.27 7.38 12.92
C ILE A 189 0.59 6.48 14.10
N VAL A 190 1.71 5.77 14.01
CA VAL A 190 2.24 4.97 15.13
C VAL A 190 2.72 5.87 16.27
N ASN A 191 1.96 5.92 17.35
CA ASN A 191 2.19 6.81 18.48
C ASN A 191 1.79 6.17 19.84
N PHE A 192 1.68 7.01 20.87
CA PHE A 192 1.34 6.56 22.22
C PHE A 192 -0.07 5.97 22.33
N GLU A 193 -0.98 6.33 21.43
CA GLU A 193 -2.31 5.77 21.32
C GLU A 193 -2.26 4.28 20.94
N ASP A 194 -1.44 3.91 19.95
CA ASP A 194 -1.23 2.50 19.57
C ASP A 194 -0.59 1.70 20.69
N TYR A 195 0.36 2.30 21.41
CA TYR A 195 0.93 1.67 22.59
C TYR A 195 -0.11 1.43 23.69
N CYS A 196 -1.02 2.37 23.90
CA CYS A 196 -2.11 2.17 24.86
C CYS A 196 -2.99 0.99 24.47
N ILE A 197 -3.27 0.83 23.18
CA ILE A 197 -4.05 -0.30 22.65
C ILE A 197 -3.29 -1.61 22.88
N LEU A 198 -2.00 -1.69 22.53
CA LEU A 198 -1.17 -2.87 22.80
C LEU A 198 -1.13 -3.19 24.31
N ALA A 199 -0.89 -2.19 25.16
CA ALA A 199 -0.81 -2.36 26.61
C ALA A 199 -2.13 -2.79 27.26
N GLN A 200 -3.28 -2.51 26.63
CA GLN A 200 -4.59 -2.96 27.11
C GLN A 200 -4.71 -4.49 27.11
N TYR A 201 -4.03 -5.16 26.20
CA TYR A 201 -4.07 -6.61 26.02
C TYR A 201 -2.79 -7.30 26.52
N TRP A 202 -2.00 -6.63 27.35
CA TRP A 202 -0.71 -7.15 27.83
C TRP A 202 -0.83 -8.53 28.49
N LEU A 203 -0.07 -9.50 27.97
CA LEU A 203 -0.06 -10.93 28.32
C LEU A 203 -1.34 -11.70 27.98
N GLU A 204 -2.27 -11.09 27.26
CA GLU A 204 -3.48 -11.73 26.76
C GLU A 204 -3.24 -12.33 25.36
N ASP A 205 -4.08 -13.30 24.99
CA ASP A 205 -4.12 -13.90 23.65
C ASP A 205 -5.06 -13.06 22.77
N GLU A 206 -4.55 -11.92 22.27
CA GLU A 206 -5.28 -10.99 21.42
C GLU A 206 -4.59 -10.85 20.06
N SER A 207 -5.09 -11.60 19.08
CA SER A 207 -4.55 -11.65 17.72
C SER A 207 -4.50 -10.31 16.98
N SER A 208 -5.24 -9.30 17.42
CA SER A 208 -5.24 -7.97 16.78
C SER A 208 -4.01 -7.12 17.12
N VAL A 209 -3.32 -7.42 18.23
CA VAL A 209 -2.13 -6.68 18.69
C VAL A 209 -0.91 -7.59 18.96
N ASP A 210 -1.09 -8.91 18.85
CA ASP A 210 -0.03 -9.92 18.85
C ASP A 210 0.58 -10.02 17.44
N ILE A 211 1.62 -9.22 17.21
CA ILE A 211 2.30 -9.01 15.92
C ILE A 211 3.69 -9.67 15.88
N ALA A 212 4.18 -10.18 17.00
CA ALA A 212 5.51 -10.76 17.16
C ALA A 212 5.48 -12.24 17.59
N PRO A 213 6.20 -13.14 16.90
CA PRO A 213 6.98 -12.87 15.70
C PRO A 213 6.04 -12.60 14.51
N PRO A 214 6.49 -11.75 13.56
CA PRO A 214 5.74 -11.54 12.35
C PRO A 214 5.53 -12.86 11.60
N PRO A 215 4.34 -13.09 11.02
CA PRO A 215 3.27 -12.12 10.81
C PRO A 215 2.00 -12.37 11.63
N TYR A 216 2.03 -13.34 12.55
CA TYR A 216 0.83 -13.84 13.24
C TYR A 216 0.95 -13.83 14.76
N GLY A 217 2.04 -13.29 15.30
CA GLY A 217 2.22 -13.28 16.74
C GLY A 217 2.66 -14.63 17.31
N ASN A 218 2.88 -14.67 18.62
CA ASN A 218 3.28 -15.86 19.37
C ASN A 218 2.12 -16.45 20.21
N GLY A 219 0.93 -15.89 20.10
CA GLY A 219 -0.26 -16.18 20.92
C GLY A 219 -0.32 -15.36 22.21
N LYS A 220 0.54 -14.34 22.38
CA LYS A 220 0.58 -13.47 23.55
C LYS A 220 1.13 -12.10 23.20
N VAL A 221 0.42 -11.07 23.65
CA VAL A 221 0.95 -9.71 23.62
C VAL A 221 2.03 -9.54 24.68
N ASP A 222 3.27 -9.32 24.27
CA ASP A 222 4.41 -9.18 25.16
C ASP A 222 5.48 -8.18 24.66
N PHE A 223 6.70 -8.30 25.19
CA PHE A 223 7.79 -7.40 24.86
C PHE A 223 8.27 -7.52 23.42
N GLU A 224 8.04 -8.67 22.76
CA GLU A 224 8.35 -8.85 21.35
C GLU A 224 7.42 -8.00 20.49
N ASP A 225 6.12 -7.90 20.84
CA ASP A 225 5.16 -7.02 20.15
C ASP A 225 5.48 -5.55 20.38
N ALA A 226 5.78 -5.19 21.63
CA ALA A 226 6.17 -3.83 21.97
C ALA A 226 7.46 -3.40 21.26
N ALA A 227 8.40 -4.31 21.04
CA ALA A 227 9.63 -4.02 20.31
C ALA A 227 9.36 -3.68 18.84
N ILE A 228 8.41 -4.38 18.22
CA ILE A 228 7.98 -4.12 16.84
C ILE A 228 7.23 -2.79 16.74
N LEU A 229 6.31 -2.52 17.67
CA LEU A 229 5.63 -1.22 17.76
C LEU A 229 6.63 -0.07 17.96
N LEU A 230 7.68 -0.29 18.75
CA LEU A 230 8.73 0.70 18.99
C LEU A 230 9.63 0.94 17.76
N ASP A 231 9.86 -0.08 16.94
CA ASP A 231 10.60 0.06 15.67
C ASP A 231 9.83 0.94 14.69
N GLY A 232 8.50 0.85 14.69
CA GLY A 232 7.60 1.72 13.93
C GLY A 232 7.24 3.05 14.62
N TRP A 233 7.76 3.31 15.84
CA TRP A 233 7.36 4.47 16.63
C TRP A 233 7.81 5.77 15.97
N LEU A 234 6.85 6.66 15.69
CA LEU A 234 7.08 7.91 14.94
C LEU A 234 7.60 7.71 13.50
N THR A 235 7.50 6.52 12.91
CA THR A 235 7.88 6.28 11.49
C THR A 235 6.72 6.39 10.51
N ALA A 236 5.59 7.01 10.90
CA ALA A 236 4.45 7.18 10.02
C ALA A 236 4.73 8.17 8.87
N THR A 237 4.75 7.61 7.65
CA THR A 237 5.11 8.27 6.39
C THR A 237 4.01 9.15 5.76
N THR A 238 2.93 9.45 6.47
CA THR A 238 1.91 10.39 5.98
C THR A 238 1.58 11.41 7.04
N ILE A 239 2.30 12.54 7.04
CA ILE A 239 1.81 13.77 7.67
C ILE A 239 0.48 14.08 6.95
N PRO A 240 -0.69 14.01 7.62
CA PRO A 240 -1.94 14.36 6.97
C PRO A 240 -1.85 15.79 6.44
N PRO A 241 -2.48 16.08 5.28
CA PRO A 241 -2.31 17.36 4.63
C PRO A 241 -2.72 18.50 5.59
N LEU A 242 -2.00 19.61 5.50
CA LEU A 242 -2.47 20.87 6.08
C LEU A 242 -3.89 21.14 5.55
N PRO A 243 -4.75 21.82 6.35
CA PRO A 243 -6.13 22.04 5.94
C PRO A 243 -6.16 22.82 4.62
N GLU A 244 -7.20 22.64 3.80
CA GLU A 244 -7.35 23.49 2.61
C GLU A 244 -7.59 24.96 3.01
N GLN A 245 -7.46 25.89 2.06
CA GLN A 245 -7.73 27.30 2.33
C GLN A 245 -9.23 27.55 2.58
N ALA A 246 -9.53 28.52 3.45
CA ALA A 246 -10.88 29.04 3.62
C ALA A 246 -11.43 29.57 2.28
N GLY A 247 -12.71 29.31 2.00
CA GLY A 247 -13.36 29.65 0.73
C GLY A 247 -14.65 30.45 0.90
N ASN A 248 -15.25 30.88 -0.21
CA ASN A 248 -16.56 31.53 -0.29
C ASN A 248 -16.81 32.60 0.80
N PRO A 249 -16.00 33.68 0.83
CA PRO A 249 -16.15 34.72 1.84
C PRO A 249 -17.49 35.43 1.70
N ASN A 250 -18.06 35.81 2.83
CA ASN A 250 -19.17 36.74 2.93
C ASN A 250 -18.83 37.80 3.99
N PRO A 251 -18.81 39.10 3.64
CA PRO A 251 -19.04 39.68 2.31
C PRO A 251 -18.09 39.12 1.23
N LEU A 252 -18.57 39.06 0.00
CA LEU A 252 -17.75 38.67 -1.15
C LEU A 252 -16.53 39.58 -1.26
N ASP A 253 -15.43 39.04 -1.78
CA ASP A 253 -14.21 39.84 -1.97
C ASP A 253 -14.48 41.04 -2.90
N GLY A 254 -14.10 42.23 -2.43
CA GLY A 254 -14.33 43.50 -3.09
C GLY A 254 -15.75 44.06 -2.95
N ALA A 255 -16.62 43.48 -2.11
CA ALA A 255 -17.98 43.97 -1.92
C ALA A 255 -18.01 45.44 -1.47
N THR A 256 -18.92 46.24 -2.02
CA THR A 256 -19.19 47.62 -1.61
C THR A 256 -20.53 47.71 -0.90
N ASP A 257 -20.79 48.86 -0.26
CA ASP A 257 -22.05 49.15 0.43
C ASP A 257 -22.42 48.12 1.52
N VAL A 258 -21.40 47.59 2.20
CA VAL A 258 -21.57 46.66 3.32
C VAL A 258 -22.00 47.44 4.58
N ASN A 259 -23.00 46.93 5.30
CA ASN A 259 -23.47 47.55 6.54
C ASN A 259 -22.41 47.46 7.65
N THR A 260 -22.35 48.45 8.55
CA THR A 260 -21.44 48.44 9.71
C THR A 260 -21.76 47.34 10.74
N THR A 261 -22.92 46.68 10.66
CA THR A 261 -23.27 45.50 11.48
C THR A 261 -22.98 44.17 10.76
N VAL A 262 -21.95 44.14 9.92
CA VAL A 262 -21.57 42.95 9.15
C VAL A 262 -21.10 41.81 10.04
N ILE A 263 -21.50 40.58 9.70
CA ILE A 263 -20.93 39.34 10.23
C ILE A 263 -20.14 38.72 9.09
N LEU A 264 -18.85 38.47 9.32
CA LEU A 264 -18.00 37.77 8.38
C LEU A 264 -18.28 36.27 8.50
N SER A 265 -18.40 35.59 7.37
CA SER A 265 -18.52 34.13 7.32
C SER A 265 -17.77 33.58 6.12
N TRP A 266 -17.29 32.36 6.22
CA TRP A 266 -16.56 31.66 5.15
C TRP A 266 -17.00 30.19 5.10
N THR A 267 -16.61 29.49 4.04
CA THR A 267 -16.61 28.02 4.01
C THR A 267 -15.29 27.54 4.60
N GLU A 268 -15.37 26.69 5.62
CA GLU A 268 -14.20 26.04 6.21
C GLU A 268 -13.42 25.25 5.15
N GLY A 269 -12.09 25.35 5.24
CA GLY A 269 -11.20 24.48 4.47
C GLY A 269 -11.35 23.02 4.88
N SER A 270 -11.31 22.10 3.92
CA SER A 270 -11.34 20.67 4.23
C SER A 270 -10.20 20.30 5.18
N GLY A 271 -10.52 19.60 6.27
CA GLY A 271 -9.55 19.18 7.29
C GLY A 271 -9.20 20.24 8.33
N ALA A 272 -9.86 21.40 8.33
CA ALA A 272 -9.73 22.40 9.39
C ALA A 272 -10.48 21.99 10.67
N THR A 273 -9.92 22.32 11.84
CA THR A 273 -10.57 22.15 13.15
C THR A 273 -10.79 23.46 13.88
N SER A 274 -10.12 24.54 13.45
CA SER A 274 -10.31 25.90 13.96
C SER A 274 -9.76 26.94 12.96
N HIS A 275 -10.08 28.20 13.18
CA HIS A 275 -9.82 29.28 12.22
C HIS A 275 -9.15 30.48 12.89
N ASP A 276 -7.94 30.84 12.46
CA ASP A 276 -7.25 32.04 12.90
C ASP A 276 -7.69 33.24 12.05
N VAL A 277 -8.43 34.16 12.66
CA VAL A 277 -9.04 35.31 11.96
C VAL A 277 -8.17 36.54 12.07
N TYR A 278 -7.93 37.17 10.91
CA TYR A 278 -7.21 38.44 10.76
C TYR A 278 -8.18 39.47 10.19
N PHE A 279 -8.21 40.68 10.77
CA PHE A 279 -9.13 41.75 10.33
C PHE A 279 -8.52 43.13 10.62
N GLY A 280 -8.70 44.08 9.70
CA GLY A 280 -8.29 45.47 9.91
C GLY A 280 -8.42 46.35 8.67
N MET A 281 -8.02 47.62 8.78
CA MET A 281 -7.99 48.56 7.65
C MET A 281 -6.66 48.54 6.86
N THR A 282 -5.69 47.75 7.30
CA THR A 282 -4.39 47.59 6.66
C THR A 282 -4.32 46.27 5.89
N ASN A 283 -3.54 46.25 4.80
CA ASN A 283 -3.23 45.05 4.06
C ASN A 283 -1.71 44.76 4.19
N PRO A 284 -1.28 43.67 4.86
CA PRO A 284 -2.11 42.61 5.44
C PRO A 284 -2.81 43.01 6.75
N PRO A 285 -3.96 42.37 7.07
CA PRO A 285 -4.70 42.64 8.30
C PRO A 285 -4.02 42.02 9.54
N ALA A 286 -4.32 42.57 10.72
CA ALA A 286 -3.77 42.09 11.99
C ALA A 286 -4.55 40.88 12.53
N PHE A 287 -3.87 39.99 13.26
CA PHE A 287 -4.50 38.86 13.94
C PHE A 287 -5.46 39.35 15.03
N ILE A 288 -6.67 38.78 15.06
CA ILE A 288 -7.68 39.11 16.06
C ILE A 288 -7.87 37.97 17.06
N GLY A 289 -7.94 36.73 16.59
CA GLY A 289 -8.16 35.57 17.45
C GLY A 289 -8.55 34.32 16.68
N ASN A 290 -8.64 33.21 17.41
CA ASN A 290 -9.06 31.92 16.90
C ASN A 290 -10.59 31.73 17.08
N GLN A 291 -11.25 31.11 16.10
CA GLN A 291 -12.66 30.76 16.09
C GLN A 291 -12.85 29.25 15.88
N VAL A 292 -13.86 28.68 16.54
CA VAL A 292 -14.31 27.30 16.29
C VAL A 292 -15.36 27.28 15.18
N GLU A 293 -16.25 28.27 15.14
CA GLU A 293 -17.26 28.39 14.09
C GLU A 293 -16.71 29.20 12.91
N PRO A 294 -17.16 28.96 11.66
CA PRO A 294 -16.70 29.66 10.47
C PRO A 294 -17.33 31.06 10.33
N THR A 295 -17.44 31.79 11.44
CA THR A 295 -18.03 33.13 11.52
C THR A 295 -17.26 34.04 12.48
N PHE A 296 -17.25 35.35 12.19
CA PHE A 296 -16.67 36.37 13.05
C PHE A 296 -17.45 37.68 12.96
N ALA A 297 -17.80 38.26 14.10
CA ALA A 297 -18.48 39.56 14.19
C ALA A 297 -17.48 40.64 14.66
N PRO A 298 -17.03 41.55 13.78
CA PRO A 298 -16.15 42.64 14.18
C PRO A 298 -16.84 43.59 15.17
N SER A 299 -16.12 44.01 16.22
CA SER A 299 -16.71 44.85 17.27
C SER A 299 -16.98 46.30 16.83
N ILE A 300 -16.14 46.84 15.94
CA ILE A 300 -16.26 48.23 15.46
C ILE A 300 -15.95 48.26 13.96
N VAL A 301 -16.91 48.78 13.19
CA VAL A 301 -16.80 49.01 11.75
C VAL A 301 -17.28 50.43 11.45
N TYR A 302 -16.45 51.25 10.79
CA TYR A 302 -16.77 52.63 10.44
C TYR A 302 -17.40 52.72 9.05
N TYR A 303 -18.25 53.72 8.84
CA TYR A 303 -18.80 54.05 7.53
C TYR A 303 -17.70 54.55 6.57
N ASN A 304 -17.92 54.34 5.27
CA ASN A 304 -17.03 54.80 4.19
C ASN A 304 -15.55 54.39 4.40
N ALA A 305 -15.32 53.15 4.81
CA ALA A 305 -14.00 52.60 5.04
C ALA A 305 -13.85 51.22 4.38
N THR A 306 -12.64 50.92 3.90
CA THR A 306 -12.29 49.62 3.35
C THR A 306 -11.60 48.79 4.43
N TYR A 307 -12.04 47.55 4.57
CA TYR A 307 -11.50 46.56 5.49
C TYR A 307 -10.93 45.38 4.72
N TYR A 308 -9.84 44.82 5.26
CA TYR A 308 -9.19 43.61 4.81
C TYR A 308 -9.31 42.54 5.88
N TRP A 309 -9.51 41.30 5.46
CA TRP A 309 -9.61 40.17 6.36
C TRP A 309 -9.10 38.89 5.71
N ARG A 310 -8.60 37.98 6.53
CA ARG A 310 -8.02 36.71 6.11
C ARG A 310 -8.35 35.68 7.17
N VAL A 311 -8.56 34.44 6.75
CA VAL A 311 -8.76 33.31 7.66
C VAL A 311 -7.68 32.28 7.37
N ASP A 312 -6.83 32.03 8.36
CA ASP A 312 -5.86 30.93 8.30
C ASP A 312 -6.53 29.69 8.89
N GLU A 313 -6.61 28.62 8.11
CA GLU A 313 -7.23 27.36 8.52
C GLU A 313 -6.24 26.54 9.35
N VAL A 314 -6.67 25.99 10.48
CA VAL A 314 -5.79 25.33 11.46
C VAL A 314 -6.29 23.94 11.78
N ASN A 315 -5.37 22.97 11.86
CA ASN A 315 -5.61 21.65 12.41
C ASN A 315 -4.46 21.21 13.33
N GLY A 316 -4.52 19.97 13.84
CA GLY A 316 -3.49 19.41 14.72
C GLY A 316 -2.08 19.32 14.12
N TRP A 317 -1.94 19.54 12.81
CA TRP A 317 -0.71 19.35 12.04
C TRP A 317 -0.09 20.67 11.56
N GLY A 318 -0.83 21.77 11.65
CA GLY A 318 -0.33 23.09 11.32
C GLY A 318 -1.44 24.02 10.81
N LYS A 319 -1.02 25.04 10.07
CA LYS A 319 -1.93 26.05 9.53
C LYS A 319 -1.70 26.29 8.04
N THR A 320 -2.78 26.56 7.33
CA THR A 320 -2.77 27.02 5.94
C THR A 320 -3.17 28.47 5.89
N GLU A 321 -2.30 29.32 5.35
CA GLU A 321 -2.58 30.75 5.21
C GLU A 321 -3.68 30.99 4.17
N GLY A 322 -4.68 31.77 4.54
CA GLY A 322 -5.81 32.09 3.65
C GLY A 322 -5.53 33.18 2.64
N ILE A 323 -6.49 33.41 1.75
CA ILE A 323 -6.49 34.56 0.84
C ILE A 323 -6.99 35.80 1.59
N ILE A 324 -6.36 36.95 1.35
CA ILE A 324 -6.83 38.23 1.91
C ILE A 324 -8.01 38.72 1.07
N TRP A 325 -9.17 38.84 1.71
CA TRP A 325 -10.39 39.41 1.16
C TRP A 325 -10.60 40.85 1.64
N SER A 326 -11.42 41.59 0.92
CA SER A 326 -11.72 42.99 1.23
C SER A 326 -13.21 43.34 1.08
N PHE A 327 -13.67 44.36 1.80
CA PHE A 327 -14.98 44.98 1.56
C PHE A 327 -14.96 46.47 1.95
N THR A 328 -15.90 47.23 1.41
CA THR A 328 -16.09 48.66 1.70
C THR A 328 -17.48 48.92 2.27
N THR A 329 -17.53 49.67 3.36
CA THR A 329 -18.78 49.97 4.07
C THR A 329 -19.57 51.08 3.41
N THR A 330 -20.88 51.11 3.65
CA THR A 330 -21.76 52.16 3.10
C THR A 330 -21.26 53.56 3.48
N THR A 331 -21.54 54.54 2.62
CA THR A 331 -21.50 55.94 3.03
C THR A 331 -22.60 56.14 4.07
N GLY A 332 -22.27 56.69 5.25
CA GLY A 332 -23.21 56.81 6.37
C GLY A 332 -24.54 57.50 6.01
N PRO A 333 -25.54 57.47 6.92
CA PRO A 333 -26.84 58.05 6.65
C PRO A 333 -26.71 59.52 6.18
N PRO A 334 -27.51 59.95 5.20
CA PRO A 334 -27.45 61.31 4.70
C PRO A 334 -27.63 62.31 5.85
N PRO A 335 -26.93 63.46 5.81
CA PRO A 335 -27.06 64.47 6.86
C PRO A 335 -28.53 64.88 6.98
N PRO A 336 -29.02 65.19 8.20
CA PRO A 336 -30.39 65.63 8.38
C PRO A 336 -30.67 66.87 7.52
N PRO A 337 -31.88 67.00 6.96
CA PRO A 337 -32.23 68.18 6.17
C PRO A 337 -32.06 69.45 7.01
N PRO A 338 -31.62 70.57 6.40
CA PRO A 338 -31.46 71.83 7.10
C PRO A 338 -32.80 72.28 7.75
N PRO A 339 -32.73 72.98 8.90
CA PRO A 339 -33.90 73.33 9.71
C PRO A 339 -34.88 74.30 9.04
#